data_AF-A0A8G1M3Y2-F1
#
_entry.id   AF-A0A8G1M3Y2-F1
#
_cell.length_a   1.000
_cell.length_b   1.000
_cell.length_c   1.000
_cell.angle_alpha   90.00
_cell.angle_beta   90.00
_cell.angle_gamma   90.00
#
_symmetry.space_group_name_H-M   'P 1'
#
loop_
_entity.id
_entity.type
_entity.pdbx_description
1 polymer ?
#
loop_
_entity_poly.entity_id
_entity_poly.type
_entity_poly.pdbx_seq_one_letter_code
_entity_poly.pdbx_strand_id
1 'polypeptide(L)'
;MTNSSRRPLTTGDYTALRDAAVTHRAALIIRLAGEVGLTTSEIPTICPADIERVQATPPQFVLHVNGRTAYLPTSLRREIERYANSGGIDEDQPLIDISSRRVQMILDETADRAAKQTGKRSLSAVTGQTLRQYFAYSALFDEQIPFRVLCSVGGWEINGPLSEYLPSVDTEEIVSAFANNETTAAAASEGTKTLTHAMQQVIDTTSNSKLTEKVCETIAEKEAYIGAYFARWGPKYSSIHVQTADGIGLQDARRSASSIDENIREAILKSSSVHLATPVSQIADQITTDQVIFVPVHLNERPSGVMAVFPVEGRTIPSHEQDQLALFGQQIARTISDNRRQALIESDAVTELEFACQSPNAPLIQLSRELTCPVELESLIRVDDAEFICFVSIECADPSVVVRSTEDLSNIQEYRLIERGTESVSFELTITGTSPISVLLDAGGNIDSVSIDDNTAQLVVHYPEGTDVRSITNDLRSHFPETELAGKRTRERPSSITQPVDRSINSELDERQQDVLQAAFFGGYFDWPRGSTAEEIADSLDISSPTFHKHLRQGLHRLLSVALDSENTN
;
A
#
# COMPACT_ATOMS: atom_id res chain seq x y z
N MET A 1 14.44 -18.73 23.52
CA MET A 1 15.03 -18.72 22.16
C MET A 1 13.90 -18.35 21.22
N THR A 2 13.93 -17.09 20.82
CA THR A 2 12.82 -16.28 20.32
C THR A 2 12.47 -16.63 18.88
N ASN A 3 11.18 -16.84 18.64
CA ASN A 3 10.60 -17.12 17.33
C ASN A 3 10.51 -15.79 16.58
N SER A 4 11.58 -15.45 15.87
CA SER A 4 11.66 -14.23 15.06
C SER A 4 10.54 -14.22 14.03
N SER A 5 9.75 -13.15 14.01
CA SER A 5 8.74 -12.81 13.02
C SER A 5 9.34 -12.83 11.60
N ARG A 6 9.37 -14.00 10.96
CA ARG A 6 9.93 -14.17 9.62
C ARG A 6 8.90 -13.69 8.59
N ARG A 7 9.10 -12.48 8.07
CA ARG A 7 8.49 -12.07 6.78
C ARG A 7 8.84 -13.14 5.71
N PRO A 8 7.90 -13.53 4.84
CA PRO A 8 8.22 -14.39 3.71
C PRO A 8 9.30 -13.76 2.84
N LEU A 9 10.16 -14.58 2.24
CA LEU A 9 11.16 -14.13 1.27
C LEU A 9 10.47 -13.38 0.14
N THR A 10 11.04 -12.26 -0.30
CA THR A 10 10.56 -11.55 -1.50
C THR A 10 11.12 -12.20 -2.77
N THR A 11 10.50 -11.96 -3.92
CA THR A 11 11.02 -12.41 -5.24
C THR A 11 12.43 -11.90 -5.51
N GLY A 12 12.75 -10.68 -5.07
CA GLY A 12 14.09 -10.10 -5.16
C GLY A 12 15.10 -10.84 -4.27
N ASP A 13 14.70 -11.21 -3.05
CA ASP A 13 15.55 -11.99 -2.15
C ASP A 13 15.79 -13.41 -2.67
N TYR A 14 14.76 -14.04 -3.27
CA TYR A 14 14.90 -15.34 -3.94
C TYR A 14 15.84 -15.25 -5.16
N THR A 15 15.72 -14.20 -5.97
CA THR A 15 16.61 -13.96 -7.11
C THR A 15 18.06 -13.79 -6.64
N ALA A 16 18.30 -13.02 -5.58
CA ALA A 16 19.62 -12.87 -4.98
C ALA A 16 20.22 -14.20 -4.47
N LEU A 17 19.39 -15.08 -3.90
CA LEU A 17 19.82 -16.43 -3.50
C LEU A 17 20.22 -17.28 -4.71
N ARG A 18 19.44 -17.22 -5.79
CA ARG A 18 19.74 -17.93 -7.04
C ARG A 18 21.03 -17.43 -7.67
N ASP A 19 21.24 -16.11 -7.71
CA ASP A 19 22.43 -15.50 -8.29
C ASP A 19 23.69 -15.74 -7.43
N ALA A 20 23.51 -15.91 -6.11
CA ALA A 20 24.58 -16.29 -5.19
C ALA A 20 25.00 -17.78 -5.32
N ALA A 21 24.27 -18.60 -6.07
CA ALA A 21 24.60 -20.01 -6.25
C ALA A 21 25.77 -20.20 -7.23
N VAL A 22 26.97 -20.42 -6.69
CA VAL A 22 28.21 -20.50 -7.50
C VAL A 22 28.33 -21.81 -8.29
N THR A 23 27.64 -22.87 -7.87
CA THR A 23 27.70 -24.18 -8.54
C THR A 23 26.36 -24.56 -9.12
N HIS A 24 26.36 -25.28 -10.25
CA HIS A 24 25.14 -25.80 -10.87
C HIS A 24 24.30 -26.63 -9.88
N ARG A 25 24.97 -27.42 -9.02
CA ARG A 25 24.33 -28.18 -7.95
C ARG A 25 23.63 -27.29 -6.93
N ALA A 26 24.29 -26.22 -6.46
CA ALA A 26 23.70 -25.28 -5.50
C ALA A 26 22.47 -24.58 -6.12
N ALA A 27 22.56 -24.18 -7.39
CA ALA A 27 21.46 -23.56 -8.11
C ALA A 27 20.25 -24.51 -8.18
N LEU A 28 20.47 -25.78 -8.57
CA LEU A 28 19.40 -26.80 -8.58
C LEU A 28 18.77 -27.01 -7.20
N ILE A 29 19.56 -27.07 -6.13
CA ILE A 29 19.01 -27.23 -4.77
C ILE A 29 18.08 -26.07 -4.40
N ILE A 30 18.47 -24.83 -4.71
CA ILE A 30 17.64 -23.65 -4.41
C ILE A 30 16.35 -23.68 -5.21
N ARG A 31 16.43 -24.00 -6.50
CA ARG A 31 15.26 -24.05 -7.39
C ARG A 31 14.31 -25.19 -7.04
N LEU A 32 14.81 -26.37 -6.72
CA LEU A 32 13.98 -27.50 -6.28
C LEU A 32 13.22 -27.18 -4.98
N ALA A 33 13.84 -26.44 -4.06
CA ALA A 33 13.16 -26.02 -2.83
C ALA A 33 12.19 -24.84 -3.05
N GLY A 34 12.58 -23.85 -3.86
CA GLY A 34 11.86 -22.58 -4.02
C GLY A 34 10.84 -22.52 -5.17
N GLU A 35 10.93 -23.39 -6.16
CA GLU A 35 10.02 -23.42 -7.32
C GLU A 35 9.18 -24.71 -7.42
N VAL A 36 9.64 -25.81 -6.82
CA VAL A 36 8.90 -27.09 -6.76
C VAL A 36 8.37 -27.38 -5.35
N GLY A 37 8.92 -26.69 -4.35
CA GLY A 37 8.54 -26.87 -2.95
C GLY A 37 9.10 -28.16 -2.33
N LEU A 38 10.24 -28.70 -2.81
CA LEU A 38 10.85 -29.91 -2.20
C LEU A 38 11.51 -29.62 -0.85
N THR A 39 11.51 -30.59 0.06
CA THR A 39 12.23 -30.51 1.34
C THR A 39 13.69 -30.83 1.09
N THR A 40 14.55 -30.44 2.03
CA THR A 40 15.96 -30.86 2.02
C THR A 40 16.15 -32.37 2.19
N SER A 41 15.12 -33.10 2.66
CA SER A 41 15.12 -34.56 2.72
C SER A 41 14.62 -35.23 1.44
N GLU A 42 13.78 -34.56 0.65
CA GLU A 42 13.28 -35.04 -0.65
C GLU A 42 14.30 -34.85 -1.77
N ILE A 43 15.00 -33.72 -1.80
CA ILE A 43 15.98 -33.38 -2.86
C ILE A 43 17.01 -34.49 -3.18
N PRO A 44 17.64 -35.19 -2.20
CA PRO A 44 18.62 -36.23 -2.51
C PRO A 44 17.98 -37.57 -2.93
N THR A 45 16.66 -37.70 -2.88
CA THR A 45 15.95 -38.95 -3.19
C THR A 45 15.41 -39.03 -4.62
N ILE A 46 15.33 -37.89 -5.31
CA ILE A 46 14.76 -37.82 -6.66
C ILE A 46 15.75 -38.30 -7.72
N CYS A 47 15.24 -39.02 -8.71
CA CYS A 47 15.97 -39.52 -9.87
C CYS A 47 15.37 -38.91 -11.17
N PRO A 48 16.11 -38.87 -12.29
CA PRO A 48 15.54 -38.43 -13.57
C PRO A 48 14.28 -39.23 -13.99
N ALA A 49 14.21 -40.52 -13.67
CA ALA A 49 13.06 -41.38 -13.93
C ALA A 49 11.77 -40.96 -13.20
N ASP A 50 11.87 -40.18 -12.12
CA ASP A 50 10.71 -39.67 -11.37
C ASP A 50 9.96 -38.55 -12.10
N ILE A 51 10.53 -38.05 -13.20
CA ILE A 51 9.96 -36.96 -13.99
C ILE A 51 9.03 -37.53 -15.06
N GLU A 52 7.75 -37.24 -14.93
CA GLU A 52 6.75 -37.58 -15.92
C GLU A 52 6.48 -36.39 -16.86
N ARG A 53 6.46 -36.67 -18.17
CA ARG A 53 6.01 -35.72 -19.18
C ARG A 53 4.51 -35.89 -19.40
N VAL A 54 3.75 -34.84 -19.10
CA VAL A 54 2.31 -34.79 -19.32
C VAL A 54 2.02 -34.29 -20.74
N GLN A 55 1.10 -34.95 -21.44
CA GLN A 55 0.72 -34.62 -22.82
C GLN A 55 -0.13 -33.34 -22.86
N ALA A 56 0.53 -32.20 -22.79
CA ALA A 56 -0.03 -30.87 -22.97
C ALA A 56 0.69 -30.12 -24.11
N THR A 57 0.13 -29.01 -24.57
CA THR A 57 0.75 -28.12 -25.56
C THR A 57 0.84 -26.70 -24.99
N PRO A 58 2.04 -26.19 -24.64
CA PRO A 58 3.35 -26.85 -24.68
C PRO A 58 3.46 -28.02 -23.66
N PRO A 59 4.42 -28.95 -23.84
CA PRO A 59 4.57 -30.10 -22.95
C PRO A 59 4.87 -29.65 -21.52
N GLN A 60 4.19 -30.28 -20.56
CA GLN A 60 4.29 -29.97 -19.14
C GLN A 60 4.94 -31.15 -18.41
N PHE A 61 5.51 -30.89 -17.23
CA PHE A 61 6.24 -31.89 -16.48
C PHE A 61 5.80 -31.90 -15.03
N VAL A 62 5.75 -33.11 -14.47
CA VAL A 62 5.54 -33.32 -13.03
C VAL A 62 6.64 -34.21 -12.48
N LEU A 63 6.89 -34.10 -11.19
CA LEU A 63 7.89 -34.87 -10.47
C LEU A 63 7.20 -35.69 -9.39
N HIS A 64 7.34 -37.02 -9.43
CA HIS A 64 6.83 -37.91 -8.41
C HIS A 64 7.84 -38.03 -7.27
N VAL A 65 7.44 -37.71 -6.05
CA VAL A 65 8.35 -37.70 -4.90
C VAL A 65 7.61 -38.13 -3.64
N ASN A 66 8.13 -39.15 -2.95
CA ASN A 66 7.58 -39.64 -1.68
C ASN A 66 6.05 -39.83 -1.65
N GLY A 67 5.47 -40.32 -2.75
CA GLY A 67 4.03 -40.59 -2.85
C GLY A 67 3.13 -39.39 -3.18
N ARG A 68 3.71 -38.21 -3.47
CA ARG A 68 2.99 -37.05 -4.03
C ARG A 68 3.53 -36.68 -5.41
N THR A 69 2.71 -35.95 -6.16
CA THR A 69 3.08 -35.40 -7.47
C THR A 69 3.29 -33.90 -7.34
N ALA A 70 4.48 -33.42 -7.68
CA ALA A 70 4.83 -32.00 -7.69
C ALA A 70 4.82 -31.45 -9.12
N TYR A 71 4.40 -30.20 -9.31
CA TYR A 71 4.60 -29.55 -10.60
C TYR A 71 6.09 -29.24 -10.82
N LEU A 72 6.61 -29.55 -12.01
CA LEU A 72 8.01 -29.28 -12.38
C LEU A 72 8.07 -28.23 -13.48
N PRO A 73 8.56 -27.02 -13.17
CA PRO A 73 8.72 -25.96 -14.16
C PRO A 73 9.51 -26.40 -15.38
N THR A 74 9.07 -26.04 -16.59
CA THR A 74 9.71 -26.42 -17.85
C THR A 74 11.16 -25.93 -17.93
N SER A 75 11.42 -24.75 -17.36
CA SER A 75 12.77 -24.17 -17.28
C SER A 75 13.71 -24.98 -16.36
N LEU A 76 13.18 -25.50 -15.25
CA LEU A 76 13.92 -26.33 -14.31
C LEU A 76 14.13 -27.74 -14.86
N ARG A 77 13.13 -28.29 -15.56
CA ARG A 77 13.28 -29.56 -16.29
C ARG A 77 14.50 -29.57 -17.20
N ARG A 78 14.69 -28.50 -17.98
CA ARG A 78 15.85 -28.34 -18.89
C ARG A 78 17.17 -28.23 -18.14
N GLU A 79 17.17 -27.66 -16.93
CA GLU A 79 18.36 -27.61 -16.08
C GLU A 79 18.73 -28.97 -15.51
N ILE A 80 17.74 -29.72 -15.03
CA ILE A 80 17.92 -31.09 -14.56
C ILE A 80 18.50 -31.97 -15.68
N GLU A 81 17.95 -31.87 -16.89
CA GLU A 81 18.44 -32.56 -18.09
C GLU A 81 19.90 -32.21 -18.39
N ARG A 82 20.24 -30.92 -18.38
CA ARG A 82 21.63 -30.46 -18.59
C ARG A 82 22.57 -30.98 -17.52
N TYR A 83 22.15 -30.94 -16.25
CA TYR A 83 22.94 -31.41 -15.13
C TYR A 83 23.19 -32.92 -15.19
N ALA A 84 22.13 -33.72 -15.39
CA ALA A 84 22.22 -35.18 -15.50
C ALA A 84 23.13 -35.60 -16.65
N ASN A 85 22.95 -35.01 -17.85
CA ASN A 85 23.79 -35.29 -19.01
C ASN A 85 25.25 -34.89 -18.78
N SER A 86 25.50 -33.76 -18.13
CA SER A 86 26.88 -33.32 -17.83
C SER A 86 27.57 -34.17 -16.77
N GLY A 87 26.80 -34.77 -15.86
CA GLY A 87 27.28 -35.61 -14.77
C GLY A 87 27.35 -37.10 -15.12
N GLY A 88 26.76 -37.52 -16.24
CA GLY A 88 26.62 -38.94 -16.59
C GLY A 88 25.73 -39.70 -15.60
N ILE A 89 24.64 -39.05 -15.14
CA ILE A 89 23.71 -39.61 -14.16
C ILE A 89 22.67 -40.45 -14.92
N ASP A 90 22.56 -41.73 -14.56
CA ASP A 90 21.57 -42.64 -15.15
C ASP A 90 20.14 -42.34 -14.63
N GLU A 91 19.12 -42.78 -15.37
CA GLU A 91 17.71 -42.48 -15.06
C GLU A 91 17.26 -42.91 -13.65
N ASP A 92 17.81 -44.02 -13.13
CA ASP A 92 17.48 -44.57 -11.81
C ASP A 92 18.41 -44.07 -10.69
N GLN A 93 19.41 -43.25 -11.00
CA GLN A 93 20.36 -42.74 -10.02
C GLN A 93 19.90 -41.41 -9.41
N PRO A 94 20.15 -41.17 -8.11
CA PRO A 94 19.82 -39.91 -7.48
C PRO A 94 20.46 -38.72 -8.20
N LEU A 95 19.64 -37.73 -8.56
CA LEU A 95 20.10 -36.54 -9.26
C LEU A 95 21.16 -35.79 -8.43
N ILE A 96 20.97 -35.71 -7.12
CA ILE A 96 21.92 -35.09 -6.21
C ILE A 96 22.29 -36.09 -5.11
N ASP A 97 23.19 -37.01 -5.44
CA ASP A 97 23.68 -38.06 -4.52
C ASP A 97 24.57 -37.47 -3.41
N ILE A 98 23.93 -36.83 -2.43
CA ILE A 98 24.51 -36.32 -1.20
C ILE A 98 23.52 -36.49 -0.05
N SER A 99 23.99 -36.44 1.19
CA SER A 99 23.09 -36.47 2.34
C SER A 99 22.25 -35.18 2.46
N SER A 100 21.06 -35.27 3.08
CA SER A 100 20.21 -34.11 3.40
C SER A 100 20.95 -33.05 4.24
N ARG A 101 21.89 -33.49 5.11
CA ARG A 101 22.76 -32.58 5.86
C ARG A 101 23.68 -31.77 4.94
N ARG A 102 24.22 -32.40 3.88
CA ARG A 102 25.04 -31.70 2.90
C ARG A 102 24.19 -30.75 2.05
N VAL A 103 22.94 -31.10 1.72
CA VAL A 103 21.98 -30.20 1.06
C VAL A 103 21.78 -28.94 1.91
N GLN A 104 21.48 -29.10 3.21
CA GLN A 104 21.31 -27.97 4.14
C GLN A 104 22.58 -27.11 4.21
N MET A 105 23.76 -27.73 4.29
CA MET A 105 25.01 -26.98 4.35
C MET A 105 25.27 -26.15 3.08
N ILE A 106 24.95 -26.69 1.90
CA ILE A 106 25.06 -25.96 0.63
C ILE A 106 24.08 -24.78 0.58
N LEU A 107 22.86 -24.96 1.10
CA LEU A 107 21.88 -23.89 1.23
C LEU A 107 22.39 -22.79 2.16
N ASP A 108 22.87 -23.15 3.35
CA ASP A 108 23.39 -22.19 4.35
C ASP A 108 24.60 -21.41 3.78
N GLU A 109 25.55 -22.09 3.12
CA GLU A 109 26.69 -21.46 2.46
C GLU A 109 26.26 -20.49 1.35
N THR A 110 25.17 -20.80 0.64
CA THR A 110 24.67 -19.94 -0.44
C THR A 110 23.88 -18.75 0.11
N ALA A 111 23.09 -18.96 1.16
CA ALA A 111 22.40 -17.93 1.91
C ALA A 111 23.36 -16.90 2.53
N ASP A 112 24.45 -17.36 3.16
CA ASP A 112 25.53 -16.52 3.66
C ASP A 112 26.21 -15.71 2.55
N ARG A 113 26.38 -16.30 1.38
CA ARG A 113 26.97 -15.61 0.23
C ARG A 113 26.03 -14.53 -0.29
N ALA A 114 24.74 -14.83 -0.42
CA ALA A 114 23.73 -13.87 -0.84
C ALA A 114 23.64 -12.69 0.14
N ALA A 115 23.69 -12.95 1.44
CA ALA A 115 23.73 -11.92 2.49
C ALA A 115 24.96 -11.01 2.36
N LYS A 116 26.13 -11.58 2.09
CA LYS A 116 27.37 -10.82 1.88
C LYS A 116 27.34 -9.99 0.59
N GLN A 117 26.80 -10.54 -0.49
CA GLN A 117 26.74 -9.87 -1.80
C GLN A 117 25.74 -8.70 -1.81
N THR A 118 24.60 -8.85 -1.14
CA THR A 118 23.53 -7.84 -1.12
C THR A 118 23.61 -6.88 0.08
N GLY A 119 24.40 -7.20 1.11
CA GLY A 119 24.41 -6.49 2.38
C GLY A 119 23.23 -6.81 3.30
N LYS A 120 22.26 -7.61 2.86
CA LYS A 120 21.06 -7.98 3.63
C LYS A 120 21.35 -9.13 4.60
N ARG A 121 21.58 -8.80 5.88
CA ARG A 121 21.82 -9.81 6.93
C ARG A 121 20.66 -10.79 7.13
N SER A 122 19.43 -10.43 6.75
CA SER A 122 18.28 -11.34 6.82
C SER A 122 18.45 -12.58 5.94
N LEU A 123 19.20 -12.49 4.82
CA LEU A 123 19.39 -13.61 3.91
C LEU A 123 20.21 -14.74 4.53
N SER A 124 21.09 -14.48 5.50
CA SER A 124 21.86 -15.55 6.17
C SER A 124 20.99 -16.44 7.07
N ALA A 125 19.76 -16.03 7.36
CA ALA A 125 18.81 -16.82 8.16
C ALA A 125 17.91 -17.73 7.29
N VAL A 126 18.08 -17.70 5.97
CA VAL A 126 17.31 -18.49 5.00
C VAL A 126 17.65 -19.97 5.14
N THR A 127 16.60 -20.78 5.28
CA THR A 127 16.69 -22.24 5.36
C THR A 127 15.87 -22.89 4.25
N GLY A 128 15.97 -24.22 4.08
CA GLY A 128 15.09 -24.96 3.17
C GLY A 128 13.59 -24.75 3.46
N GLN A 129 13.22 -24.62 4.74
CA GLN A 129 11.85 -24.26 5.14
C GLN A 129 11.45 -22.87 4.66
N THR A 130 12.39 -21.92 4.63
CA THR A 130 12.13 -20.54 4.18
C THR A 130 11.90 -20.52 2.66
N LEU A 131 12.65 -21.33 1.89
CA LEU A 131 12.42 -21.52 0.46
C LEU A 131 11.08 -22.22 0.16
N ARG A 132 10.69 -23.22 0.98
CA ARG A 132 9.35 -23.83 0.86
C ARG A 132 8.22 -22.85 1.19
N GLN A 133 8.43 -21.96 2.16
CA GLN A 133 7.48 -20.88 2.46
C GLN A 133 7.40 -19.86 1.31
N TYR A 134 8.53 -19.53 0.69
CA TYR A 134 8.56 -18.72 -0.52
C TYR A 134 7.74 -19.36 -1.65
N PHE A 135 7.98 -20.64 -1.94
CA PHE A 135 7.19 -21.41 -2.92
C PHE A 135 5.69 -21.33 -2.62
N ALA A 136 5.27 -21.60 -1.37
CA ALA A 136 3.87 -21.55 -0.98
C ALA A 136 3.26 -20.16 -1.16
N TYR A 137 4.00 -19.11 -0.78
CA TYR A 137 3.55 -17.73 -0.91
C TYR A 137 3.42 -17.32 -2.39
N SER A 138 4.46 -17.58 -3.20
CA SER A 138 4.45 -17.33 -4.64
C SER A 138 3.29 -18.06 -5.31
N ALA A 139 3.11 -19.35 -5.01
CA ALA A 139 2.03 -20.13 -5.57
C ALA A 139 0.64 -19.57 -5.20
N LEU A 140 0.39 -19.16 -3.95
CA LEU A 140 -0.93 -18.65 -3.53
C LEU A 140 -1.24 -17.24 -4.02
N PHE A 141 -0.27 -16.35 -3.93
CA PHE A 141 -0.52 -14.92 -4.07
C PHE A 141 -0.07 -14.39 -5.42
N ASP A 142 1.04 -14.90 -5.97
CA ASP A 142 1.56 -14.43 -7.26
C ASP A 142 0.96 -15.25 -8.42
N GLU A 143 0.87 -16.57 -8.24
CA GLU A 143 0.35 -17.50 -9.24
C GLU A 143 -1.13 -17.87 -9.02
N GLN A 144 -1.73 -17.46 -7.89
CA GLN A 144 -3.14 -17.72 -7.58
C GLN A 144 -3.55 -19.20 -7.66
N ILE A 145 -2.62 -20.11 -7.35
CA ILE A 145 -2.84 -21.54 -7.33
C ILE A 145 -3.88 -21.86 -6.25
N PRO A 146 -4.94 -22.64 -6.57
CA PRO A 146 -5.93 -23.03 -5.57
C PRO A 146 -5.27 -23.70 -4.37
N PHE A 147 -5.61 -23.25 -3.16
CA PHE A 147 -4.99 -23.72 -1.92
C PHE A 147 -4.95 -25.26 -1.79
N ARG A 148 -6.01 -25.95 -2.24
CA ARG A 148 -6.06 -27.42 -2.26
C ARG A 148 -4.99 -28.06 -3.17
N VAL A 149 -4.80 -27.50 -4.36
CA VAL A 149 -3.77 -27.95 -5.31
C VAL A 149 -2.38 -27.70 -4.74
N LEU A 150 -2.16 -26.53 -4.12
CA LEU A 150 -0.90 -26.24 -3.43
C LEU A 150 -0.62 -27.22 -2.30
N CYS A 151 -1.60 -27.54 -1.46
CA CYS A 151 -1.45 -28.51 -0.39
C CYS A 151 -1.06 -29.90 -0.93
N SER A 152 -1.70 -30.36 -2.01
CA SER A 152 -1.36 -31.61 -2.69
C SER A 152 0.08 -31.59 -3.22
N VAL A 153 0.41 -30.56 -4.01
CA VAL A 153 1.73 -30.40 -4.63
C VAL A 153 2.81 -30.29 -3.57
N GLY A 154 2.64 -29.49 -2.52
CA GLY A 154 3.66 -29.31 -1.49
C GLY A 154 3.60 -30.30 -0.33
N GLY A 155 2.76 -31.33 -0.40
CA GLY A 155 2.65 -32.35 0.64
C GLY A 155 2.24 -31.81 2.02
N TRP A 156 1.42 -30.76 2.05
CA TRP A 156 0.84 -30.22 3.29
C TRP A 156 -0.51 -30.86 3.57
N GLU A 157 -0.70 -31.32 4.80
CA GLU A 157 -1.97 -31.88 5.24
C GLU A 157 -3.02 -30.78 5.46
N ILE A 158 -4.20 -30.95 4.85
CA ILE A 158 -5.36 -30.12 5.13
C ILE A 158 -6.08 -30.71 6.34
N ASN A 159 -5.99 -30.03 7.48
CA ASN A 159 -6.58 -30.47 8.74
C ASN A 159 -7.92 -29.77 8.99
N GLY A 160 -8.95 -30.53 9.39
CA GLY A 160 -10.26 -29.98 9.78
C GLY A 160 -11.43 -30.90 9.38
N PRO A 161 -12.66 -30.62 9.86
CA PRO A 161 -13.82 -31.49 9.66
C PRO A 161 -14.28 -31.61 8.20
N LEU A 162 -13.79 -30.75 7.30
CA LEU A 162 -14.13 -30.76 5.88
C LEU A 162 -13.10 -31.48 4.99
N SER A 163 -11.95 -31.92 5.54
CA SER A 163 -10.88 -32.51 4.74
C SER A 163 -11.30 -33.82 4.06
N GLU A 164 -12.13 -34.63 4.71
CA GLU A 164 -12.67 -35.89 4.16
C GLU A 164 -13.60 -35.69 2.95
N TYR A 165 -14.15 -34.49 2.77
CA TYR A 165 -15.05 -34.16 1.67
C TYR A 165 -14.33 -33.49 0.48
N LEU A 166 -13.04 -33.18 0.61
CA LEU A 166 -12.27 -32.58 -0.47
C LEU A 166 -11.90 -33.66 -1.50
N PRO A 167 -12.19 -33.44 -2.80
CA PRO A 167 -11.77 -34.37 -3.84
C PRO A 167 -10.25 -34.44 -3.90
N SER A 168 -9.72 -35.63 -4.17
CA SER A 168 -8.30 -35.82 -4.47
C SER A 168 -7.91 -35.00 -5.69
N VAL A 169 -6.78 -34.31 -5.61
CA VAL A 169 -6.23 -33.55 -6.74
C VAL A 169 -5.44 -34.51 -7.62
N ASP A 170 -5.79 -34.59 -8.90
CA ASP A 170 -5.07 -35.41 -9.88
C ASP A 170 -3.99 -34.61 -10.63
N THR A 171 -3.18 -35.32 -11.42
CA THR A 171 -2.08 -34.72 -12.21
C THR A 171 -2.58 -33.70 -13.23
N GLU A 172 -3.75 -33.91 -13.83
CA GLU A 172 -4.31 -32.98 -14.83
C GLU A 172 -4.70 -31.66 -14.17
N GLU A 173 -5.32 -31.71 -12.99
CA GLU A 173 -5.65 -30.51 -12.20
C GLU A 173 -4.38 -29.75 -11.77
N ILE A 174 -3.33 -30.46 -11.32
CA ILE A 174 -2.04 -29.83 -10.98
C ILE A 174 -1.47 -29.10 -12.20
N VAL A 175 -1.39 -29.79 -13.34
CA VAL A 175 -0.83 -29.21 -14.56
C VAL A 175 -1.67 -28.03 -15.04
N SER A 176 -3.00 -28.14 -15.01
CA SER A 176 -3.88 -27.03 -15.42
C SER A 176 -3.68 -25.80 -14.55
N ALA A 177 -3.54 -25.96 -13.23
CA ALA A 177 -3.35 -24.86 -12.30
C ALA A 177 -2.02 -24.12 -12.55
N PHE A 178 -0.91 -24.85 -12.73
CA PHE A 178 0.41 -24.24 -12.87
C PHE A 178 0.78 -23.85 -14.32
N ALA A 179 0.38 -24.64 -15.33
CA ALA A 179 0.76 -24.40 -16.72
C ALA A 179 0.15 -23.12 -17.31
N ASN A 180 -1.04 -22.72 -16.83
CA ASN A 180 -1.64 -21.43 -17.18
C ASN A 180 -0.73 -20.26 -16.77
N ASN A 181 0.01 -20.41 -15.68
CA ASN A 181 0.93 -19.38 -15.18
C ASN A 181 2.33 -19.49 -15.79
N GLU A 182 2.87 -20.69 -16.03
CA GLU A 182 4.13 -20.86 -16.76
C GLU A 182 4.05 -20.33 -18.20
N THR A 183 2.93 -20.55 -18.89
CA THR A 183 2.74 -20.04 -20.25
C THR A 183 2.66 -18.50 -20.23
N THR A 184 2.10 -17.93 -19.17
CA THR A 184 1.99 -16.48 -18.94
C THR A 184 3.34 -15.85 -18.55
N ALA A 185 4.17 -16.55 -17.77
CA ALA A 185 5.51 -16.10 -17.37
C ALA A 185 6.58 -16.31 -18.47
N ALA A 186 6.51 -17.40 -19.24
CA ALA A 186 7.39 -17.67 -20.37
C ALA A 186 7.05 -16.83 -21.61
N ALA A 187 5.80 -16.39 -21.73
CA ALA A 187 5.35 -15.39 -22.69
C ALA A 187 5.15 -14.02 -22.00
N ALA A 188 6.01 -13.65 -21.04
CA ALA A 188 5.96 -12.32 -20.45
C ALA A 188 5.98 -11.28 -21.57
N SER A 189 4.83 -10.63 -21.76
CA SER A 189 4.70 -9.55 -22.72
C SER A 189 5.79 -8.52 -22.40
N GLU A 190 6.20 -7.74 -23.39
CA GLU A 190 7.12 -6.63 -23.15
C GLU A 190 6.59 -5.67 -22.06
N GLY A 191 5.28 -5.73 -21.79
CA GLY A 191 4.60 -4.97 -20.74
C GLY A 191 4.86 -5.55 -19.36
N THR A 192 4.78 -6.86 -19.16
CA THR A 192 5.17 -7.51 -17.90
C THR A 192 6.63 -7.21 -17.52
N LYS A 193 7.55 -7.21 -18.49
CA LYS A 193 8.95 -6.82 -18.22
C LYS A 193 9.07 -5.35 -17.80
N THR A 194 8.35 -4.47 -18.50
CA THR A 194 8.30 -3.03 -18.20
C THR A 194 7.78 -2.78 -16.78
N LEU A 195 6.67 -3.43 -16.41
CA LEU A 195 6.05 -3.32 -15.09
C LEU A 195 6.94 -3.88 -13.98
N THR A 196 7.62 -5.01 -14.22
CA THR A 196 8.58 -5.58 -13.27
C THR A 196 9.72 -4.59 -12.98
N HIS A 197 10.24 -3.92 -14.01
CA HIS A 197 11.29 -2.92 -13.86
C HIS A 197 10.79 -1.66 -13.14
N ALA A 198 9.59 -1.19 -13.45
CA ALA A 198 8.96 -0.06 -12.77
C ALA A 198 8.70 -0.38 -11.28
N MET A 199 8.27 -1.60 -10.97
CA MET A 199 8.04 -2.09 -9.60
C MET A 199 9.32 -2.03 -8.74
N GLN A 200 10.48 -2.30 -9.33
CA GLN A 200 11.76 -2.16 -8.62
C GLN A 200 12.04 -0.69 -8.24
N GLN A 201 11.71 0.27 -9.10
CA GLN A 201 11.87 1.71 -8.78
C GLN A 201 10.98 2.16 -7.61
N VAL A 202 9.81 1.53 -7.46
CA VAL A 202 8.87 1.83 -6.36
C VAL A 202 9.42 1.43 -4.99
N ILE A 203 10.27 0.40 -4.94
CA ILE A 203 10.86 -0.09 -3.69
C ILE A 203 12.03 0.79 -3.23
N ASP A 204 12.76 1.40 -4.18
CA ASP A 204 14.04 2.05 -3.90
C ASP A 204 13.93 3.59 -3.67
N THR A 205 12.73 4.17 -3.71
CA THR A 205 12.54 5.63 -3.72
C THR A 205 11.85 6.18 -2.48
N THR A 206 12.54 7.04 -1.73
CA THR A 206 12.05 7.66 -0.47
C THR A 206 11.33 9.00 -0.66
N SER A 207 11.10 9.44 -1.90
CA SER A 207 10.47 10.72 -2.23
C SER A 207 9.32 10.52 -3.23
N ASN A 208 8.13 11.03 -2.90
CA ASN A 208 6.92 10.82 -3.71
C ASN A 208 6.98 11.49 -5.09
N SER A 209 7.58 12.68 -5.20
CA SER A 209 7.76 13.34 -6.50
C SER A 209 8.72 12.55 -7.38
N LYS A 210 9.87 12.14 -6.84
CA LYS A 210 10.85 11.31 -7.56
C LYS A 210 10.29 9.93 -7.93
N LEU A 211 9.48 9.34 -7.04
CA LEU A 211 8.83 8.04 -7.27
C LEU A 211 7.96 8.09 -8.51
N THR A 212 7.01 9.04 -8.55
CA THR A 212 6.05 9.15 -9.65
C THR A 212 6.72 9.54 -10.98
N GLU A 213 7.77 10.37 -10.93
CA GLU A 213 8.59 10.73 -12.09
C GLU A 213 9.30 9.52 -12.69
N LYS A 214 10.05 8.80 -11.86
CA LYS A 214 10.86 7.66 -12.30
C LYS A 214 10.02 6.48 -12.78
N VAL A 215 8.83 6.30 -12.19
CA VAL A 215 7.84 5.31 -12.65
C VAL A 215 7.29 5.68 -14.03
N CYS A 216 6.88 6.94 -14.24
CA CYS A 216 6.36 7.38 -15.54
C CYS A 216 7.44 7.25 -16.63
N GLU A 217 8.67 7.68 -16.33
CA GLU A 217 9.85 7.54 -17.20
C GLU A 217 10.10 6.07 -17.56
N THR A 218 10.19 5.19 -16.56
CA THR A 218 10.44 3.76 -16.79
C THR A 218 9.38 3.11 -17.67
N ILE A 219 8.11 3.50 -17.50
CA ILE A 219 7.02 2.96 -18.30
C ILE A 219 7.08 3.48 -19.74
N ALA A 220 7.34 4.78 -19.93
CA ALA A 220 7.38 5.43 -21.22
C ALA A 220 8.61 5.09 -22.07
N GLU A 221 9.73 4.71 -21.45
CA GLU A 221 10.97 4.33 -22.14
C GLU A 221 10.91 2.99 -22.88
N LYS A 222 9.90 2.16 -22.64
CA LYS A 222 9.89 0.76 -23.09
C LYS A 222 8.92 0.50 -24.23
N GLU A 223 9.21 -0.52 -25.03
CA GLU A 223 8.46 -0.87 -26.25
C GLU A 223 6.98 -1.22 -26.01
N ALA A 224 6.54 -1.42 -24.77
CA ALA A 224 5.17 -1.79 -24.45
C ALA A 224 4.20 -0.61 -24.34
N TYR A 225 4.69 0.52 -23.83
CA TYR A 225 3.89 1.69 -23.52
C TYR A 225 4.56 2.93 -24.10
N ILE A 226 3.80 3.76 -24.80
CA ILE A 226 4.31 4.99 -25.42
C ILE A 226 4.31 6.17 -24.45
N GLY A 227 3.68 6.02 -23.29
CA GLY A 227 3.65 7.03 -22.26
C GLY A 227 2.87 6.62 -21.02
N ALA A 228 3.07 7.38 -19.95
CA ALA A 228 2.33 7.27 -18.71
C ALA A 228 2.21 8.63 -18.02
N TYR A 229 1.14 8.81 -17.24
CA TYR A 229 1.06 9.91 -16.30
C TYR A 229 0.54 9.44 -14.95
N PHE A 230 0.96 10.14 -13.90
CA PHE A 230 0.39 10.05 -12.57
C PHE A 230 -0.39 11.33 -12.27
N ALA A 231 -1.64 11.18 -11.87
CA ALA A 231 -2.51 12.26 -11.48
C ALA A 231 -3.07 12.04 -10.08
N ARG A 232 -3.25 13.15 -9.36
CA ARG A 232 -4.02 13.15 -8.12
C ARG A 232 -5.45 13.56 -8.40
N TRP A 233 -6.36 13.05 -7.60
CA TRP A 233 -7.72 13.55 -7.62
C TRP A 233 -7.76 14.99 -7.11
N GLY A 234 -8.57 15.82 -7.75
CA GLY A 234 -9.01 17.11 -7.23
C GLY A 234 -10.24 16.93 -6.33
N PRO A 235 -10.77 18.03 -5.76
CA PRO A 235 -11.83 17.98 -4.76
C PRO A 235 -13.04 17.13 -5.21
N LYS A 236 -13.59 16.34 -4.27
CA LYS A 236 -14.74 15.43 -4.50
C LYS A 236 -14.51 14.40 -5.61
N TYR A 237 -13.25 14.08 -5.90
CA TYR A 237 -12.85 13.23 -7.03
C TYR A 237 -13.43 13.69 -8.38
N SER A 238 -13.76 14.97 -8.52
CA SER A 238 -14.49 15.52 -9.67
C SER A 238 -13.57 15.90 -10.84
N SER A 239 -12.28 16.01 -10.56
CA SER A 239 -11.22 16.30 -11.53
C SER A 239 -9.97 15.50 -11.20
N ILE A 240 -9.04 15.48 -12.14
CA ILE A 240 -7.67 15.01 -11.90
C ILE A 240 -6.67 16.12 -12.18
N HIS A 241 -5.57 16.11 -11.43
CA HIS A 241 -4.44 17.01 -11.56
C HIS A 241 -3.19 16.17 -11.85
N VAL A 242 -2.74 16.20 -13.10
CA VAL A 242 -1.53 15.49 -13.53
C VAL A 242 -0.31 16.10 -12.84
N GLN A 243 0.36 15.32 -11.99
CA GLN A 243 1.59 15.73 -11.33
C GLN A 243 2.79 15.47 -12.23
N THR A 244 2.84 14.27 -12.80
CA THR A 244 3.95 13.82 -13.63
C THR A 244 3.41 13.12 -14.86
N ALA A 245 4.04 13.36 -15.99
CA ALA A 245 3.74 12.67 -17.24
C ALA A 245 5.04 12.50 -18.01
N ASP A 246 5.21 11.35 -18.65
CA ASP A 246 6.33 11.10 -19.55
C ASP A 246 5.89 10.26 -20.75
N GLY A 247 6.60 10.41 -21.88
CA GLY A 247 6.31 9.72 -23.13
C GLY A 247 5.74 10.59 -24.26
N ILE A 248 5.46 9.94 -25.39
CA ILE A 248 5.11 10.59 -26.66
C ILE A 248 3.74 11.26 -26.53
N GLY A 249 3.67 12.56 -26.87
CA GLY A 249 2.42 13.33 -26.88
C GLY A 249 1.89 13.80 -25.52
N LEU A 250 2.64 13.55 -24.43
CA LEU A 250 2.22 13.87 -23.06
C LEU A 250 2.85 15.15 -22.49
N GLN A 251 3.68 15.86 -23.25
CA GLN A 251 4.37 17.09 -22.79
C GLN A 251 3.38 18.22 -22.43
N ASP A 252 2.19 18.22 -23.06
CA ASP A 252 1.09 19.16 -22.77
C ASP A 252 0.01 18.59 -21.84
N ALA A 253 0.12 17.32 -21.38
CA ALA A 253 -0.91 16.64 -20.59
C ALA A 253 -1.25 17.37 -19.28
N ARG A 254 -0.27 18.08 -18.69
CA ARG A 254 -0.48 18.94 -17.51
C ARG A 254 -1.52 20.06 -17.72
N ARG A 255 -1.80 20.46 -18.97
CA ARG A 255 -2.75 21.53 -19.31
C ARG A 255 -4.12 21.02 -19.76
N SER A 256 -4.20 19.78 -20.25
CA SER A 256 -5.40 19.25 -20.94
C SER A 256 -6.09 18.09 -20.23
N ALA A 257 -5.42 17.37 -19.33
CA ALA A 257 -5.97 16.18 -18.67
C ALA A 257 -6.76 16.51 -17.40
N SER A 258 -7.80 17.33 -17.51
CA SER A 258 -8.69 17.70 -16.39
C SER A 258 -9.91 16.80 -16.23
N SER A 259 -10.22 15.95 -17.21
CA SER A 259 -11.45 15.15 -17.23
C SER A 259 -11.20 13.69 -17.59
N ILE A 260 -11.71 12.80 -16.73
CA ILE A 260 -11.92 11.37 -16.98
C ILE A 260 -13.44 11.20 -17.20
N ASP A 261 -13.85 10.28 -18.07
CA ASP A 261 -15.28 9.95 -18.23
C ASP A 261 -15.90 9.57 -16.87
N GLU A 262 -17.11 10.04 -16.63
CA GLU A 262 -17.80 9.86 -15.35
C GLU A 262 -17.95 8.39 -14.94
N ASN A 263 -18.22 7.48 -15.89
CA ASN A 263 -18.37 6.06 -15.58
C ASN A 263 -17.03 5.44 -15.20
N ILE A 264 -15.95 5.83 -15.88
CA ILE A 264 -14.61 5.34 -15.60
C ILE A 264 -14.13 5.89 -14.25
N ARG A 265 -14.40 7.17 -13.98
CA ARG A 265 -14.13 7.81 -12.69
C ARG A 265 -14.80 7.07 -11.54
N GLU A 266 -16.11 6.84 -11.61
CA GLU A 266 -16.83 6.07 -10.58
C GLU A 266 -16.28 4.64 -10.42
N ALA A 267 -15.95 3.99 -11.54
CA ALA A 267 -15.41 2.63 -11.50
C ALA A 267 -14.03 2.58 -10.82
N ILE A 268 -13.16 3.55 -11.12
CA ILE A 268 -11.87 3.71 -10.45
C ILE A 268 -12.12 3.93 -8.96
N LEU A 269 -12.97 4.87 -8.54
CA LEU A 269 -13.15 5.15 -7.11
C LEU A 269 -13.69 3.97 -6.28
N LYS A 270 -14.37 3.00 -6.92
CA LYS A 270 -14.98 1.84 -6.25
C LYS A 270 -14.15 0.56 -6.33
N SER A 271 -13.08 0.53 -7.13
CA SER A 271 -12.34 -0.70 -7.42
C SER A 271 -10.84 -0.46 -7.56
N SER A 272 -10.04 -1.42 -7.11
CA SER A 272 -8.60 -1.45 -7.40
C SER A 272 -8.26 -2.08 -8.75
N SER A 273 -9.24 -2.56 -9.51
CA SER A 273 -9.04 -3.11 -10.86
C SER A 273 -8.71 -2.02 -11.88
N VAL A 274 -7.95 -2.35 -12.92
CA VAL A 274 -7.69 -1.39 -13.99
C VAL A 274 -8.91 -1.18 -14.88
N HIS A 275 -9.01 0.00 -15.50
CA HIS A 275 -10.10 0.37 -16.38
C HIS A 275 -9.58 0.78 -17.76
N LEU A 276 -10.05 0.10 -18.79
CA LEU A 276 -9.66 0.36 -20.18
C LEU A 276 -10.64 1.37 -20.80
N ALA A 277 -10.11 2.34 -21.53
CA ALA A 277 -10.90 3.38 -22.19
C ALA A 277 -10.26 3.82 -23.52
N THR A 278 -11.00 4.61 -24.29
CA THR A 278 -10.48 5.30 -25.48
C THR A 278 -10.01 6.71 -25.08
N PRO A 279 -8.84 7.18 -25.53
CA PRO A 279 -8.37 8.53 -25.22
C PRO A 279 -9.35 9.62 -25.68
N VAL A 280 -9.59 10.63 -24.84
CA VAL A 280 -10.44 11.77 -25.18
C VAL A 280 -9.72 12.67 -26.20
N SER A 281 -10.46 13.26 -27.14
CA SER A 281 -9.92 13.98 -28.32
C SER A 281 -8.87 15.06 -28.02
N GLN A 282 -8.92 15.71 -26.85
CA GLN A 282 -7.94 16.73 -26.44
C GLN A 282 -6.55 16.18 -26.09
N ILE A 283 -6.46 14.89 -25.75
CA ILE A 283 -5.22 14.13 -25.55
C ILE A 283 -4.87 13.35 -26.84
N ALA A 284 -5.90 12.93 -27.59
CA ALA A 284 -5.77 12.11 -28.80
C ALA A 284 -5.06 12.80 -29.97
N ASP A 285 -5.10 14.13 -30.08
CA ASP A 285 -4.44 14.85 -31.19
C ASP A 285 -2.90 14.68 -31.20
N GLN A 286 -2.31 14.21 -30.10
CA GLN A 286 -0.85 14.00 -29.97
C GLN A 286 -0.45 12.56 -29.61
N ILE A 287 -1.41 11.68 -29.28
CA ILE A 287 -1.17 10.31 -28.86
C ILE A 287 -1.65 9.34 -29.96
N THR A 288 -0.77 8.45 -30.42
CA THR A 288 -1.06 7.54 -31.54
C THR A 288 -1.84 6.29 -31.16
N THR A 289 -2.15 6.08 -29.86
CA THR A 289 -2.87 4.89 -29.40
C THR A 289 -4.38 5.12 -29.30
N ASP A 290 -5.15 4.08 -29.54
CA ASP A 290 -6.61 4.03 -29.43
C ASP A 290 -7.09 3.62 -28.02
N GLN A 291 -6.15 3.34 -27.12
CA GLN A 291 -6.44 2.81 -25.79
C GLN A 291 -5.67 3.55 -24.69
N VAL A 292 -6.33 3.77 -23.55
CA VAL A 292 -5.71 4.18 -22.29
C VAL A 292 -6.14 3.22 -21.19
N ILE A 293 -5.21 2.90 -20.30
CA ILE A 293 -5.45 2.05 -19.14
C ILE A 293 -5.34 2.92 -17.89
N PHE A 294 -6.43 3.06 -17.16
CA PHE A 294 -6.44 3.71 -15.86
C PHE A 294 -6.15 2.69 -14.78
N VAL A 295 -5.09 2.94 -14.03
CA VAL A 295 -4.59 2.13 -12.93
C VAL A 295 -4.90 2.87 -11.63
N PRO A 296 -5.84 2.35 -10.83
CA PRO A 296 -6.16 2.97 -9.56
C PRO A 296 -4.99 2.89 -8.58
N VAL A 297 -4.69 4.01 -7.90
CA VAL A 297 -3.68 4.07 -6.85
C VAL A 297 -4.40 4.15 -5.50
N HIS A 298 -4.76 2.97 -4.97
CA HIS A 298 -5.54 2.81 -3.74
C HIS A 298 -4.72 2.28 -2.57
N LEU A 299 -4.99 2.80 -1.38
CA LEU A 299 -4.63 2.17 -0.12
C LEU A 299 -5.87 2.07 0.77
N ASN A 300 -6.21 0.86 1.21
CA ASN A 300 -7.32 0.60 2.16
C ASN A 300 -8.62 1.35 1.81
N GLU A 301 -9.06 1.26 0.54
CA GLU A 301 -10.28 1.91 0.00
C GLU A 301 -10.20 3.44 -0.18
N ARG A 302 -9.06 4.09 0.12
CA ARG A 302 -8.84 5.52 -0.21
C ARG A 302 -8.14 5.70 -1.57
N PRO A 303 -8.76 6.39 -2.54
CA PRO A 303 -8.14 6.71 -3.84
C PRO A 303 -7.08 7.81 -3.66
N SER A 304 -5.81 7.40 -3.57
CA SER A 304 -4.68 8.34 -3.43
C SER A 304 -4.32 9.04 -4.75
N GLY A 305 -4.71 8.46 -5.88
CA GLY A 305 -4.52 9.00 -7.22
C GLY A 305 -4.93 7.99 -8.30
N VAL A 306 -4.59 8.33 -9.54
CA VAL A 306 -4.76 7.45 -10.69
C VAL A 306 -3.54 7.58 -11.59
N MET A 307 -3.04 6.44 -12.07
CA MET A 307 -2.02 6.40 -13.10
C MET A 307 -2.69 6.02 -14.42
N ALA A 308 -2.40 6.75 -15.51
CA ALA A 308 -2.84 6.37 -16.84
C ALA A 308 -1.64 5.86 -17.64
N VAL A 309 -1.83 4.75 -18.34
CA VAL A 309 -0.82 4.11 -19.17
C VAL A 309 -1.32 4.00 -20.60
N PHE A 310 -0.45 4.32 -21.55
CA PHE A 310 -0.77 4.36 -22.97
C PHE A 310 -0.01 3.24 -23.67
N PRO A 311 -0.66 2.10 -23.99
CA PRO A 311 0.00 1.04 -24.74
C PRO A 311 0.30 1.49 -26.18
N VAL A 312 1.27 0.84 -26.83
CA VAL A 312 1.49 1.00 -28.28
C VAL A 312 0.22 0.65 -29.07
N GLU A 313 0.01 1.33 -30.19
CA GLU A 313 -1.19 1.19 -31.02
C GLU A 313 -1.45 -0.26 -31.43
N GLY A 314 -2.72 -0.70 -31.32
CA GLY A 314 -3.14 -2.06 -31.72
C GLY A 314 -2.72 -3.19 -30.78
N ARG A 315 -2.13 -2.87 -29.61
CA ARG A 315 -1.73 -3.87 -28.61
C ARG A 315 -2.91 -4.30 -27.74
N THR A 316 -3.09 -5.61 -27.61
CA THR A 316 -4.05 -6.18 -26.64
C THR A 316 -3.39 -6.35 -25.27
N ILE A 317 -4.15 -6.07 -24.21
CA ILE A 317 -3.68 -6.15 -22.83
C ILE A 317 -4.34 -7.35 -22.14
N PRO A 318 -3.59 -8.44 -21.90
CA PRO A 318 -4.13 -9.65 -21.28
C PRO A 318 -4.49 -9.43 -19.81
N SER A 319 -5.41 -10.25 -19.28
CA SER A 319 -5.89 -10.13 -17.89
C SER A 319 -4.77 -10.17 -16.85
N HIS A 320 -3.74 -10.99 -17.04
CA HIS A 320 -2.60 -11.02 -16.13
C HIS A 320 -1.83 -9.70 -16.07
N GLU A 321 -1.75 -8.96 -17.19
CA GLU A 321 -1.04 -7.67 -17.25
C GLU A 321 -1.91 -6.59 -16.59
N GLN A 322 -3.23 -6.70 -16.73
CA GLN A 322 -4.20 -5.89 -16.00
C GLN A 322 -4.10 -6.09 -14.48
N ASP A 323 -3.97 -7.34 -14.02
CA ASP A 323 -3.79 -7.67 -12.60
C ASP A 323 -2.44 -7.16 -12.07
N GLN A 324 -1.37 -7.27 -12.87
CA GLN A 324 -0.05 -6.70 -12.52
C GLN A 324 -0.09 -5.19 -12.41
N LEU A 325 -0.78 -4.51 -13.33
CA LEU A 325 -0.99 -3.06 -13.26
C LEU A 325 -1.79 -2.68 -12.01
N ALA A 326 -2.85 -3.41 -11.67
CA ALA A 326 -3.62 -3.18 -10.45
C ALA A 326 -2.76 -3.32 -9.19
N LEU A 327 -1.96 -4.39 -9.11
CA LEU A 327 -1.01 -4.61 -8.01
C LEU A 327 0.03 -3.50 -7.93
N PHE A 328 0.52 -3.05 -9.08
CA PHE A 328 1.47 -1.94 -9.18
C PHE A 328 0.88 -0.64 -8.64
N GLY A 329 -0.38 -0.31 -8.97
CA GLY A 329 -1.10 0.83 -8.42
C GLY A 329 -1.23 0.79 -6.89
N GLN A 330 -1.54 -0.39 -6.33
CA GLN A 330 -1.57 -0.58 -4.88
C GLN A 330 -0.20 -0.37 -4.23
N GLN A 331 0.87 -0.85 -4.87
CA GLN A 331 2.22 -0.72 -4.34
C GLN A 331 2.71 0.74 -4.38
N ILE A 332 2.37 1.51 -5.42
CA ILE A 332 2.62 2.96 -5.46
C ILE A 332 1.90 3.65 -4.29
N ALA A 333 0.64 3.32 -4.04
CA ALA A 333 -0.13 3.93 -2.95
C ALA A 333 0.51 3.65 -1.59
N ARG A 334 0.91 2.39 -1.33
CA ARG A 334 1.65 1.99 -0.12
C ARG A 334 2.93 2.78 0.05
N THR A 335 3.77 2.85 -0.98
CA THR A 335 5.03 3.59 -0.92
C THR A 335 4.79 5.09 -0.70
N ILE A 336 3.76 5.68 -1.31
CA ILE A 336 3.40 7.09 -1.09
C ILE A 336 3.05 7.34 0.39
N SER A 337 2.22 6.47 0.97
CA SER A 337 1.85 6.55 2.39
C SER A 337 3.04 6.29 3.32
N ASP A 338 3.88 5.30 3.01
CA ASP A 338 5.10 5.02 3.77
C ASP A 338 6.08 6.18 3.71
N ASN A 339 6.30 6.79 2.55
CA ASN A 339 7.16 7.96 2.42
C ASN A 339 6.61 9.19 3.14
N ARG A 340 5.28 9.39 3.16
CA ARG A 340 4.64 10.45 3.97
C ARG A 340 4.88 10.21 5.45
N ARG A 341 4.66 8.97 5.91
CA ARG A 341 4.91 8.53 7.29
C ARG A 341 6.38 8.69 7.66
N GLN A 342 7.29 8.28 6.79
CA GLN A 342 8.73 8.33 7.01
C GLN A 342 9.29 9.76 6.96
N ALA A 343 8.81 10.61 6.06
CA ALA A 343 9.17 12.03 6.02
C ALA A 343 8.79 12.77 7.31
N LEU A 344 7.72 12.33 7.98
CA LEU A 344 7.35 12.82 9.31
C LEU A 344 8.21 12.19 10.40
N ILE A 345 8.71 10.96 10.25
CA ILE A 345 9.51 10.25 11.26
C ILE A 345 10.99 10.67 11.25
N GLU A 346 11.60 10.87 10.07
CA GLU A 346 13.05 10.99 9.87
C GLU A 346 13.62 12.41 9.92
N SER A 347 12.81 13.48 9.83
CA SER A 347 13.36 14.83 9.96
C SER A 347 13.51 15.22 11.43
N ASP A 348 14.76 15.36 11.89
CA ASP A 348 15.09 15.86 13.24
C ASP A 348 14.61 17.31 13.46
N ALA A 349 14.28 18.02 12.37
CA ALA A 349 13.69 19.35 12.39
C ALA A 349 12.48 19.45 11.45
N VAL A 350 11.42 20.14 11.90
CA VAL A 350 10.25 20.50 11.08
C VAL A 350 10.23 22.01 10.83
N THR A 351 9.62 22.42 9.71
CA THR A 351 9.28 23.82 9.48
C THR A 351 7.89 24.08 10.05
N GLU A 352 7.83 24.75 11.20
CA GLU A 352 6.61 25.28 11.79
C GLU A 352 6.23 26.57 11.06
N LEU A 353 4.99 26.63 10.56
CA LEU A 353 4.38 27.82 10.00
C LEU A 353 3.18 28.20 10.85
N GLU A 354 3.09 29.48 11.19
CA GLU A 354 1.95 30.08 11.87
C GLU A 354 1.21 30.95 10.85
N PHE A 355 -0.07 30.63 10.60
CA PHE A 355 -0.94 31.41 9.73
C PHE A 355 -2.04 32.09 10.53
N ALA A 356 -2.28 33.37 10.24
CA ALA A 356 -3.46 34.09 10.69
C ALA A 356 -4.40 34.22 9.48
N CYS A 357 -5.57 33.59 9.55
CA CYS A 357 -6.57 33.62 8.51
C CYS A 357 -7.82 34.33 9.00
N GLN A 358 -8.20 35.40 8.33
CA GLN A 358 -9.51 36.01 8.48
C GLN A 358 -10.27 35.64 7.22
N SER A 359 -11.29 34.79 7.33
CA SER A 359 -12.12 34.49 6.17
C SER A 359 -13.56 34.30 6.59
N PRO A 360 -14.48 35.16 6.11
CA PRO A 360 -15.88 35.04 6.46
C PRO A 360 -16.55 33.83 5.81
N ASN A 361 -15.84 33.05 4.99
CA ASN A 361 -16.36 31.83 4.34
C ASN A 361 -15.82 30.54 4.96
N ALA A 362 -14.86 30.63 5.91
CA ALA A 362 -14.32 29.46 6.59
C ALA A 362 -15.29 29.02 7.72
N PRO A 363 -15.68 27.72 7.79
CA PRO A 363 -16.75 27.25 8.68
C PRO A 363 -16.53 27.60 10.16
N LEU A 364 -15.34 27.30 10.70
CA LEU A 364 -15.04 27.53 12.11
C LEU A 364 -14.90 29.03 12.45
N ILE A 365 -14.50 29.86 11.48
CA ILE A 365 -14.46 31.32 11.63
C ILE A 365 -15.88 31.89 11.67
N GLN A 366 -16.77 31.41 10.78
CA GLN A 366 -18.18 31.79 10.80
C GLN A 366 -18.85 31.38 12.11
N LEU A 367 -18.58 30.16 12.60
CA LEU A 367 -19.13 29.67 13.84
C LEU A 367 -18.69 30.51 15.04
N SER A 368 -17.39 30.77 15.20
CA SER A 368 -16.87 31.65 16.25
C SER A 368 -17.49 33.05 16.18
N ARG A 369 -17.70 33.59 14.97
CA ARG A 369 -18.32 34.89 14.75
C ARG A 369 -19.78 34.95 15.20
N GLU A 370 -20.58 33.95 14.85
CA GLU A 370 -22.00 33.88 15.26
C GLU A 370 -22.13 33.71 16.78
N LEU A 371 -21.19 32.98 17.40
CA LEU A 371 -21.19 32.74 18.84
C LEU A 371 -20.54 33.86 19.65
N THR A 372 -19.69 34.68 19.03
CA THR A 372 -18.84 35.68 19.70
C THR A 372 -18.00 35.05 20.83
N CYS A 373 -17.52 33.83 20.61
CA CYS A 373 -16.69 33.09 21.57
C CYS A 373 -15.52 32.38 20.87
N PRO A 374 -14.45 32.07 21.62
CA PRO A 374 -13.36 31.25 21.12
C PRO A 374 -13.83 29.84 20.73
N VAL A 375 -13.24 29.32 19.66
CA VAL A 375 -13.40 27.93 19.21
C VAL A 375 -12.01 27.31 19.05
N GLU A 376 -11.78 26.20 19.73
CA GLU A 376 -10.53 25.44 19.62
C GLU A 376 -10.77 24.12 18.92
N LEU A 377 -9.92 23.76 17.97
CA LEU A 377 -9.93 22.46 17.32
C LEU A 377 -9.09 21.48 18.14
N GLU A 378 -9.73 20.49 18.75
CA GLU A 378 -9.06 19.44 19.51
C GLU A 378 -8.57 18.32 18.61
N SER A 379 -9.37 17.97 17.60
CA SER A 379 -9.03 16.92 16.65
C SER A 379 -9.77 17.08 15.33
N LEU A 380 -9.21 16.46 14.30
CA LEU A 380 -9.71 16.51 12.93
C LEU A 380 -9.51 15.14 12.28
N ILE A 381 -10.56 14.64 11.67
CA ILE A 381 -10.53 13.43 10.85
C ILE A 381 -11.02 13.79 9.46
N ARG A 382 -10.24 13.41 8.45
CA ARG A 382 -10.64 13.58 7.05
C ARG A 382 -11.52 12.41 6.63
N VAL A 383 -12.80 12.64 6.37
CA VAL A 383 -13.70 11.58 5.86
C VAL A 383 -13.54 11.48 4.36
N ASP A 384 -13.57 12.63 3.67
CA ASP A 384 -13.39 12.79 2.23
C ASP A 384 -12.53 14.04 1.93
N ASP A 385 -12.24 14.32 0.65
CA ASP A 385 -11.40 15.43 0.21
C ASP A 385 -11.90 16.80 0.68
N ALA A 386 -13.23 16.97 0.77
CA ALA A 386 -13.89 18.19 1.16
C ALA A 386 -14.81 18.01 2.38
N GLU A 387 -14.62 16.94 3.15
CA GLU A 387 -15.44 16.64 4.33
C GLU A 387 -14.55 16.21 5.49
N PHE A 388 -14.71 16.92 6.61
CA PHE A 388 -13.93 16.67 7.82
C PHE A 388 -14.85 16.60 9.02
N ILE A 389 -14.58 15.64 9.89
CA ILE A 389 -15.13 15.61 11.24
C ILE A 389 -14.16 16.40 12.12
N CYS A 390 -14.64 17.49 12.69
CA CYS A 390 -13.91 18.32 13.63
C CYS A 390 -14.46 18.09 15.03
N PHE A 391 -13.57 17.78 15.96
CA PHE A 391 -13.85 17.82 17.39
C PHE A 391 -13.40 19.18 17.90
N VAL A 392 -14.35 19.97 18.37
CA VAL A 392 -14.10 21.35 18.81
C VAL A 392 -14.54 21.55 20.25
N SER A 393 -13.75 22.33 20.98
CA SER A 393 -14.13 22.89 22.26
C SER A 393 -14.57 24.34 22.05
N ILE A 394 -15.71 24.69 22.62
CA ILE A 394 -16.31 26.02 22.49
C ILE A 394 -16.55 26.56 23.90
N GLU A 395 -16.02 27.75 24.19
CA GLU A 395 -16.28 28.44 25.45
C GLU A 395 -17.72 28.97 25.45
N CYS A 396 -18.66 28.13 25.87
CA CYS A 396 -20.08 28.46 25.92
C CYS A 396 -20.76 27.80 27.13
N ALA A 397 -21.57 28.57 27.85
CA ALA A 397 -22.33 28.07 29.00
C ALA A 397 -23.60 27.29 28.60
N ASP A 398 -24.13 27.52 27.39
CA ASP A 398 -25.39 26.93 26.90
C ASP A 398 -25.21 26.29 25.50
N PRO A 399 -25.17 24.95 25.42
CA PRO A 399 -25.06 24.23 24.15
C PRO A 399 -26.14 24.58 23.12
N SER A 400 -27.32 25.04 23.55
CA SER A 400 -28.41 25.37 22.64
C SER A 400 -28.11 26.59 21.76
N VAL A 401 -27.22 27.48 22.21
CA VAL A 401 -26.74 28.61 21.42
C VAL A 401 -25.84 28.11 20.28
N VAL A 402 -24.94 27.18 20.59
CA VAL A 402 -24.07 26.52 19.59
C VAL A 402 -24.90 25.85 18.52
N VAL A 403 -25.88 25.02 18.91
CA VAL A 403 -26.79 24.31 17.99
C VAL A 403 -27.49 25.26 17.02
N ARG A 404 -28.06 26.36 17.55
CA ARG A 404 -28.75 27.34 16.70
C ARG A 404 -27.80 28.03 15.73
N SER A 405 -26.62 28.44 16.19
CA SER A 405 -25.63 29.09 15.33
C SER A 405 -25.08 28.12 14.27
N THR A 406 -24.94 26.83 14.57
CA THR A 406 -24.51 25.84 13.57
C THR A 406 -25.57 25.57 12.51
N GLU A 407 -26.87 25.57 12.86
CA GLU A 407 -27.97 25.36 11.89
C GLU A 407 -28.04 26.44 10.80
N ASP A 408 -27.61 27.66 11.12
CA ASP A 408 -27.60 28.77 10.18
C ASP A 408 -26.40 28.72 9.20
N LEU A 409 -25.46 27.78 9.39
CA LEU A 409 -24.22 27.67 8.62
C LEU A 409 -24.26 26.53 7.60
N SER A 410 -24.39 26.88 6.31
CA SER A 410 -24.53 25.89 5.21
C SER A 410 -23.31 24.99 4.96
N ASN A 411 -22.16 25.31 5.56
CA ASN A 411 -20.91 24.55 5.44
C ASN A 411 -20.67 23.60 6.63
N ILE A 412 -21.61 23.54 7.58
CA ILE A 412 -21.69 22.51 8.63
C ILE A 412 -22.88 21.62 8.27
N GLN A 413 -22.63 20.36 7.90
CA GLN A 413 -23.68 19.42 7.49
C GLN A 413 -24.34 18.76 8.70
N GLU A 414 -23.53 18.35 9.67
CA GLU A 414 -23.96 17.64 10.86
C GLU A 414 -23.24 18.19 12.08
N TYR A 415 -23.92 18.14 13.22
CA TYR A 415 -23.34 18.52 14.50
C TYR A 415 -23.87 17.61 15.61
N ARG A 416 -23.03 17.30 16.59
CA ARG A 416 -23.40 16.53 17.78
C ARG A 416 -22.73 17.09 19.02
N LEU A 417 -23.50 17.26 20.09
CA LEU A 417 -22.96 17.54 21.42
C LEU A 417 -22.34 16.26 21.99
N ILE A 418 -21.07 16.29 22.35
CA ILE A 418 -20.34 15.15 22.93
C ILE A 418 -20.38 15.24 24.45
N GLU A 419 -19.88 16.36 24.98
CA GLU A 419 -19.76 16.57 26.41
C GLU A 419 -20.16 18.00 26.78
N ARG A 420 -20.82 18.13 27.93
CA ARG A 420 -21.14 19.41 28.55
C ARG A 420 -20.24 19.63 29.75
N GLY A 421 -19.21 20.46 29.58
CA GLY A 421 -18.40 20.99 30.67
C GLY A 421 -19.10 22.13 31.42
N THR A 422 -18.41 22.65 32.44
CA THR A 422 -18.90 23.80 33.23
C THR A 422 -18.62 25.15 32.59
N GLU A 423 -17.56 25.24 31.79
CA GLU A 423 -17.07 26.49 31.16
C GLU A 423 -16.92 26.36 29.63
N SER A 424 -16.76 25.13 29.12
CA SER A 424 -16.74 24.81 27.69
C SER A 424 -17.65 23.62 27.36
N VAL A 425 -17.99 23.49 26.08
CA VAL A 425 -18.78 22.39 25.53
C VAL A 425 -18.04 21.80 24.33
N SER A 426 -18.02 20.47 24.25
CA SER A 426 -17.34 19.76 23.17
C SER A 426 -18.36 19.31 22.13
N PHE A 427 -18.11 19.67 20.87
CA PHE A 427 -18.95 19.34 19.74
C PHE A 427 -18.17 18.55 18.69
N GLU A 428 -18.86 17.63 18.06
CA GLU A 428 -18.50 17.05 16.78
C GLU A 428 -19.19 17.84 15.68
N LEU A 429 -18.43 18.29 14.68
CA LEU A 429 -18.94 19.04 13.54
C LEU A 429 -18.47 18.38 12.25
N THR A 430 -19.39 18.08 11.35
CA THR A 430 -19.06 17.66 9.99
C THR A 430 -19.01 18.90 9.09
N ILE A 431 -17.80 19.37 8.81
CA ILE A 431 -17.57 20.54 7.97
C ILE A 431 -17.36 20.10 6.52
N THR A 432 -17.94 20.86 5.58
CA THR A 432 -17.81 20.60 4.15
C THR A 432 -17.29 21.78 3.37
N GLY A 433 -16.64 21.49 2.25
CA GLY A 433 -16.06 22.50 1.35
C GLY A 433 -14.61 22.84 1.68
N THR A 434 -14.08 23.83 0.96
CA THR A 434 -12.69 24.27 1.13
C THR A 434 -12.55 25.08 2.42
N SER A 435 -11.59 24.72 3.26
CA SER A 435 -11.23 25.45 4.48
C SER A 435 -9.73 25.74 4.52
N PRO A 436 -9.27 26.70 5.35
CA PRO A 436 -7.83 26.92 5.53
C PRO A 436 -7.10 25.63 5.98
N ILE A 437 -7.77 24.81 6.81
CA ILE A 437 -7.26 23.52 7.26
C ILE A 437 -7.07 22.56 6.08
N SER A 438 -8.07 22.42 5.21
CA SER A 438 -7.99 21.48 4.08
C SER A 438 -6.85 21.82 3.13
N VAL A 439 -6.66 23.11 2.81
CA VAL A 439 -5.58 23.57 1.91
C VAL A 439 -4.20 23.29 2.49
N LEU A 440 -4.02 23.48 3.81
CA LEU A 440 -2.75 23.18 4.49
C LEU A 440 -2.46 21.67 4.53
N LEU A 441 -3.47 20.85 4.76
CA LEU A 441 -3.33 19.39 4.73
C LEU A 441 -3.03 18.87 3.33
N ASP A 442 -3.67 19.42 2.29
CA ASP A 442 -3.44 19.05 0.89
C ASP A 442 -2.01 19.37 0.43
N ALA A 443 -1.41 20.42 1.01
CA ALA A 443 0.00 20.76 0.86
C ALA A 443 0.96 19.84 1.63
N GLY A 444 0.44 18.85 2.37
CA GLY A 444 1.23 17.89 3.14
C GLY A 444 1.59 18.37 4.55
N GLY A 445 0.86 19.35 5.07
CA GLY A 445 1.04 19.86 6.43
C GLY A 445 0.44 18.92 7.46
N ASN A 446 1.02 18.89 8.65
CA ASN A 446 0.41 18.31 9.85
C ASN A 446 -0.07 19.44 10.76
N ILE A 447 -1.37 19.48 11.06
CA ILE A 447 -1.95 20.52 11.91
C ILE A 447 -1.59 20.22 13.37
N ASP A 448 -0.92 21.17 14.01
CA ASP A 448 -0.55 21.08 15.43
C ASP A 448 -1.64 21.71 16.31
N SER A 449 -2.13 22.88 15.92
CA SER A 449 -3.25 23.54 16.60
C SER A 449 -4.00 24.47 15.66
N VAL A 450 -5.31 24.62 15.93
CA VAL A 450 -6.16 25.66 15.34
C VAL A 450 -6.99 26.27 16.45
N SER A 451 -6.83 27.56 16.65
CA SER A 451 -7.70 28.36 17.53
C SER A 451 -8.32 29.48 16.74
N ILE A 452 -9.59 29.77 17.04
CA ILE A 452 -10.34 30.84 16.41
C ILE A 452 -10.81 31.75 17.52
N ASP A 453 -10.40 33.01 17.44
CA ASP A 453 -10.86 34.08 18.32
C ASP A 453 -10.96 35.38 17.51
N ASP A 454 -11.93 36.22 17.85
CA ASP A 454 -12.19 37.51 17.19
C ASP A 454 -12.08 37.46 15.64
N ASN A 455 -12.83 36.55 15.03
CA ASN A 455 -12.87 36.30 13.58
C ASN A 455 -11.53 35.93 12.92
N THR A 456 -10.53 35.54 13.70
CA THR A 456 -9.19 35.22 13.21
C THR A 456 -8.84 33.79 13.61
N ALA A 457 -8.68 32.92 12.62
CA ALA A 457 -8.11 31.59 12.85
C ALA A 457 -6.59 31.69 12.90
N GLN A 458 -5.99 31.26 14.00
CA GLN A 458 -4.57 31.00 14.13
C GLN A 458 -4.32 29.52 13.89
N LEU A 459 -3.54 29.20 12.85
CA LEU A 459 -3.21 27.83 12.47
C LEU A 459 -1.71 27.60 12.63
N VAL A 460 -1.34 26.63 13.45
CA VAL A 460 0.04 26.15 13.57
C VAL A 460 0.14 24.83 12.83
N VAL A 461 1.03 24.78 11.85
CA VAL A 461 1.19 23.63 10.96
C VAL A 461 2.67 23.30 10.76
N HIS A 462 2.98 22.02 10.80
CA HIS A 462 4.34 21.51 10.60
C HIS A 462 4.49 20.89 9.22
N TYR A 463 5.58 21.23 8.55
CA TYR A 463 5.98 20.65 7.28
C TYR A 463 7.39 20.05 7.38
N PRO A 464 7.73 19.06 6.52
CA PRO A 464 9.10 18.62 6.35
C PRO A 464 10.04 19.80 6.06
N GLU A 465 11.27 19.72 6.54
CA GLU A 465 12.29 20.71 6.22
C GLU A 465 12.53 20.79 4.69
N GLY A 466 12.72 22.01 4.17
CA GLY A 466 12.90 22.24 2.73
C GLY A 466 11.61 22.38 1.92
N THR A 467 10.44 22.27 2.56
CA THR A 467 9.14 22.52 1.92
C THR A 467 9.06 23.96 1.37
N ASP A 468 8.50 24.13 0.17
CA ASP A 468 8.30 25.44 -0.45
C ASP A 468 7.16 26.22 0.22
N VAL A 469 7.50 26.91 1.31
CA VAL A 469 6.61 27.79 2.07
C VAL A 469 5.90 28.81 1.18
N ARG A 470 6.55 29.28 0.10
CA ARG A 470 5.98 30.28 -0.78
C ARG A 470 4.83 29.71 -1.59
N SER A 471 4.97 28.49 -2.11
CA SER A 471 3.86 27.80 -2.79
C SER A 471 2.68 27.63 -1.85
N ILE A 472 2.90 27.09 -0.65
CA ILE A 472 1.85 26.88 0.36
C ILE A 472 1.12 28.17 0.69
N THR A 473 1.88 29.24 0.95
CA THR A 473 1.30 30.54 1.29
C THR A 473 0.48 31.11 0.13
N ASN A 474 0.95 30.95 -1.11
CA ASN A 474 0.22 31.41 -2.30
C ASN A 474 -1.05 30.60 -2.54
N ASP A 475 -0.99 29.28 -2.39
CA ASP A 475 -2.12 28.38 -2.59
C ASP A 475 -3.21 28.68 -1.54
N LEU A 476 -2.81 28.87 -0.28
CA LEU A 476 -3.71 29.28 0.80
C LEU A 476 -4.34 30.66 0.53
N ARG A 477 -3.53 31.66 0.13
CA ARG A 477 -4.02 33.01 -0.20
C ARG A 477 -4.91 33.05 -1.44
N SER A 478 -4.73 32.14 -2.38
CA SER A 478 -5.58 32.08 -3.58
C SER A 478 -7.02 31.70 -3.24
N HIS A 479 -7.21 30.87 -2.20
CA HIS A 479 -8.52 30.48 -1.68
C HIS A 479 -9.00 31.43 -0.58
N PHE A 480 -8.09 31.96 0.24
CA PHE A 480 -8.37 32.80 1.41
C PHE A 480 -7.47 34.07 1.38
N PRO A 481 -7.85 35.11 0.62
CA PRO A 481 -7.01 36.29 0.37
C PRO A 481 -6.56 37.05 1.63
N GLU A 482 -7.39 37.04 2.67
CA GLU A 482 -7.16 37.64 3.98
C GLU A 482 -6.37 36.71 4.92
N THR A 483 -5.38 35.99 4.37
CA THR A 483 -4.47 35.12 5.12
C THR A 483 -3.06 35.67 5.14
N GLU A 484 -2.44 35.68 6.32
CA GLU A 484 -1.06 36.11 6.53
C GLU A 484 -0.23 34.99 7.15
N LEU A 485 1.03 34.87 6.70
CA LEU A 485 2.03 34.05 7.37
C LEU A 485 2.58 34.86 8.54
N ALA A 486 2.08 34.58 9.75
CA ALA A 486 2.44 35.27 10.98
C ALA A 486 3.81 34.84 11.51
N GLY A 487 4.21 33.59 11.25
CA GLY A 487 5.44 33.03 11.76
C GLY A 487 6.01 31.90 10.90
N LYS A 488 7.33 31.81 10.86
CA LYS A 488 8.07 30.66 10.32
C LYS A 488 9.22 30.35 11.25
N ARG A 489 9.29 29.11 11.72
CA ARG A 489 10.39 28.64 12.57
C ARG A 489 10.83 27.25 12.11
N THR A 490 12.14 27.05 12.05
CA THR A 490 12.67 25.69 12.06
C THR A 490 12.73 25.27 13.52
N ARG A 491 12.00 24.22 13.89
CA ARG A 491 12.03 23.68 15.24
C ARG A 491 12.59 22.26 15.19
N GLU A 492 13.58 22.00 16.05
CA GLU A 492 13.74 20.65 16.59
C GLU A 492 12.43 20.31 17.30
N ARG A 493 11.87 19.11 17.06
CA ARG A 493 10.54 18.72 17.55
C ARG A 493 10.30 19.21 19.00
N PRO A 494 9.13 19.81 19.32
CA PRO A 494 8.80 20.11 20.71
C PRO A 494 8.89 18.82 21.56
N SER A 495 9.49 18.95 22.74
CA SER A 495 9.80 17.90 23.72
C SER A 495 8.57 17.19 24.34
N SER A 496 7.40 17.31 23.73
CA SER A 496 6.21 16.51 24.07
C SER A 496 6.16 15.18 23.29
N ILE A 497 6.99 15.01 22.25
CA ILE A 497 7.10 13.81 21.40
C ILE A 497 8.33 12.95 21.81
N THR A 498 8.71 13.00 23.08
CA THR A 498 9.96 12.39 23.60
C THR A 498 9.75 11.10 24.39
N GLN A 499 8.55 10.53 24.42
CA GLN A 499 8.43 9.14 24.83
C GLN A 499 8.71 8.21 23.63
N PRO A 500 9.60 7.20 23.77
CA PRO A 500 9.79 6.14 22.77
C PRO A 500 8.49 5.47 22.35
N VAL A 501 7.51 5.48 23.26
CA VAL A 501 6.15 4.93 23.14
C VAL A 501 5.33 5.67 22.08
N ASP A 502 5.34 7.01 22.02
CA ASP A 502 4.55 7.77 21.04
C ASP A 502 5.11 7.68 19.61
N ARG A 503 6.43 7.54 19.46
CA ARG A 503 7.09 7.35 18.14
C ARG A 503 6.79 5.99 17.53
N SER A 504 6.70 4.95 18.36
CA SER A 504 6.39 3.58 17.92
C SER A 504 4.88 3.40 17.70
N ILE A 505 4.05 4.01 18.55
CA ILE A 505 2.58 4.03 18.41
C ILE A 505 2.14 4.64 17.07
N ASN A 506 2.57 5.87 16.76
CA ASN A 506 2.12 6.57 15.54
C ASN A 506 2.74 5.99 14.26
N SER A 507 3.84 5.25 14.35
CA SER A 507 4.46 4.60 13.19
C SER A 507 3.90 3.20 12.90
N GLU A 508 3.22 2.55 13.85
CA GLU A 508 2.66 1.20 13.67
C GLU A 508 1.14 1.15 13.42
N LEU A 509 0.41 2.24 13.70
CA LEU A 509 -1.00 2.36 13.36
C LEU A 509 -1.19 2.71 11.87
N ASP A 510 -2.17 2.08 11.24
CA ASP A 510 -2.64 2.50 9.91
C ASP A 510 -3.57 3.72 10.04
N GLU A 511 -3.68 4.55 9.00
CA GLU A 511 -4.49 5.79 9.00
C GLU A 511 -5.92 5.53 9.52
N ARG A 512 -6.55 4.43 9.08
CA ARG A 512 -7.93 4.13 9.49
C ARG A 512 -8.05 3.71 10.95
N GLN A 513 -7.01 3.13 11.52
CA GLN A 513 -6.98 2.79 12.95
C GLN A 513 -6.76 4.04 13.79
N GLN A 514 -5.93 4.97 13.32
CA GLN A 514 -5.73 6.27 13.95
C GLN A 514 -7.01 7.10 13.93
N ASP A 515 -7.68 7.21 12.77
CA ASP A 515 -8.98 7.90 12.63
C ASP A 515 -10.00 7.34 13.64
N VAL A 516 -10.15 6.01 13.70
CA VAL A 516 -11.11 5.34 14.59
C VAL A 516 -10.76 5.53 16.08
N LEU A 517 -9.48 5.50 16.44
CA LEU A 517 -9.03 5.73 17.82
C LEU A 517 -9.25 7.19 18.24
N GLN A 518 -8.94 8.15 17.37
CA GLN A 518 -9.17 9.58 17.62
C GLN A 518 -10.66 9.86 17.75
N ALA A 519 -11.49 9.35 16.83
CA ALA A 519 -12.95 9.52 16.90
C ALA A 519 -13.51 8.96 18.20
N ALA A 520 -13.10 7.74 18.58
CA ALA A 520 -13.54 7.12 19.83
C ALA A 520 -13.08 7.91 21.07
N PHE A 521 -11.88 8.47 21.06
CA PHE A 521 -11.36 9.26 22.16
C PHE A 521 -12.09 10.60 22.29
N PHE A 522 -12.02 11.45 21.26
CA PHE A 522 -12.60 12.79 21.30
C PHE A 522 -14.13 12.79 21.24
N GLY A 523 -14.75 11.77 20.63
CA GLY A 523 -16.19 11.57 20.67
C GLY A 523 -16.70 10.99 22.01
N GLY A 524 -15.84 10.82 23.01
CA GLY A 524 -16.22 10.44 24.37
C GLY A 524 -16.71 9.00 24.53
N TYR A 525 -16.34 8.09 23.63
CA TYR A 525 -16.65 6.65 23.75
C TYR A 525 -15.96 6.00 24.95
N PHE A 526 -14.79 6.52 25.33
CA PHE A 526 -14.00 6.02 26.46
C PHE A 526 -14.37 6.67 27.81
N ASP A 527 -15.21 7.71 27.83
CA ASP A 527 -15.53 8.47 29.04
C ASP A 527 -16.53 7.76 29.95
N TRP A 528 -16.62 8.25 31.20
CA TRP A 528 -17.61 7.79 32.16
C TRP A 528 -18.34 8.96 32.86
N PRO A 529 -19.65 9.15 32.61
CA PRO A 529 -20.49 8.43 31.64
C PRO A 529 -20.02 8.70 30.19
N ARG A 530 -20.29 7.76 29.28
CA ARG A 530 -19.89 7.91 27.86
C ARG A 530 -20.58 9.11 27.21
N GLY A 531 -19.83 9.90 26.45
CA GLY A 531 -20.35 10.96 25.59
C GLY A 531 -21.07 10.39 24.35
N SER A 532 -20.49 9.37 23.71
CA SER A 532 -21.07 8.71 22.53
C SER A 532 -20.99 7.17 22.59
N THR A 533 -21.92 6.53 21.88
CA THR A 533 -21.98 5.07 21.66
C THR A 533 -21.11 4.63 20.48
N ALA A 534 -20.87 3.32 20.34
CA ALA A 534 -20.10 2.80 19.20
C ALA A 534 -20.83 3.02 17.87
N GLU A 535 -22.15 2.87 17.87
CA GLU A 535 -23.00 3.13 16.71
C GLU A 535 -22.91 4.60 16.28
N GLU A 536 -23.00 5.52 17.22
CA GLU A 536 -22.89 6.96 16.98
C GLU A 536 -21.53 7.38 16.40
N ILE A 537 -20.43 6.77 16.84
CA ILE A 537 -19.09 7.03 16.28
C ILE A 537 -18.91 6.36 14.91
N ALA A 538 -19.51 5.18 14.71
CA ALA A 538 -19.45 4.49 13.44
C ALA A 538 -20.22 5.25 12.35
N ASP A 539 -21.41 5.74 12.68
CA ASP A 539 -22.26 6.52 11.80
C ASP A 539 -21.56 7.80 11.34
N SER A 540 -20.87 8.53 12.24
CA SER A 540 -20.17 9.76 11.85
C SER A 540 -18.96 9.52 10.96
N LEU A 541 -18.28 8.39 11.12
CA LEU A 541 -17.17 7.97 10.26
C LEU A 541 -17.62 7.36 8.92
N ASP A 542 -18.92 7.28 8.67
CA ASP A 542 -19.56 6.59 7.53
C ASP A 542 -19.06 5.12 7.38
N ILE A 543 -19.02 4.39 8.49
CA ILE A 543 -18.64 2.97 8.53
C ILE A 543 -19.62 2.15 9.36
N SER A 544 -19.67 0.84 9.13
CA SER A 544 -20.50 -0.04 9.96
C SER A 544 -19.94 -0.17 11.39
N SER A 545 -20.82 -0.29 12.41
CA SER A 545 -20.42 -0.59 13.81
C SER A 545 -19.48 -1.81 13.94
N PRO A 546 -19.68 -2.93 13.21
CA PRO A 546 -18.69 -4.02 13.16
C PRO A 546 -17.31 -3.61 12.61
N THR A 547 -17.27 -2.75 11.59
CA THR A 547 -16.03 -2.21 11.00
C THR A 547 -15.31 -1.32 12.01
N PHE A 548 -16.04 -0.42 12.68
CA PHE A 548 -15.52 0.40 13.77
C PHE A 548 -14.89 -0.46 14.87
N HIS A 549 -15.62 -1.45 15.41
CA HIS A 549 -15.09 -2.34 16.45
C HIS A 549 -13.86 -3.13 16.02
N LYS A 550 -13.81 -3.58 14.76
CA LYS A 550 -12.64 -4.26 14.20
C LYS A 550 -11.43 -3.35 14.21
N HIS A 551 -11.54 -2.13 13.67
CA HIS A 551 -10.43 -1.18 13.61
C HIS A 551 -10.02 -0.70 15.00
N LEU A 552 -10.98 -0.42 15.88
CA LEU A 552 -10.73 -0.02 17.26
C LEU A 552 -9.95 -1.11 18.01
N ARG A 553 -10.37 -2.37 17.91
CA ARG A 553 -9.67 -3.50 18.55
C ARG A 553 -8.26 -3.68 17.99
N GLN A 554 -8.09 -3.55 16.68
CA GLN A 554 -6.76 -3.67 16.06
C GLN A 554 -5.84 -2.52 16.48
N GLY A 555 -6.36 -1.28 16.50
CA GLY A 555 -5.62 -0.11 16.95
C GLY A 555 -5.22 -0.22 18.41
N LEU A 556 -6.17 -0.52 19.31
CA LEU A 556 -5.89 -0.75 20.73
C LEU A 556 -4.90 -1.91 20.95
N HIS A 557 -5.02 -3.00 20.21
CA HIS A 557 -4.06 -4.10 20.28
C HIS A 557 -2.66 -3.63 19.92
N ARG A 558 -2.49 -2.84 18.85
CA ARG A 558 -1.18 -2.29 18.46
C ARG A 558 -0.64 -1.33 19.51
N LEU A 559 -1.45 -0.39 20.00
CA LEU A 559 -1.09 0.51 21.10
C LEU A 559 -0.59 -0.25 22.33
N LEU A 560 -1.34 -1.26 22.76
CA LEU A 560 -0.99 -2.10 23.90
C LEU A 560 0.25 -2.97 23.61
N SER A 561 0.44 -3.44 22.38
CA SER A 561 1.63 -4.22 22.01
C SER A 561 2.88 -3.35 22.16
N VAL A 562 2.85 -2.14 21.62
CA VAL A 562 3.94 -1.17 21.72
C VAL A 562 4.20 -0.78 23.18
N ALA A 563 3.15 -0.43 23.93
CA ALA A 563 3.26 -0.07 25.34
C ALA A 563 3.86 -1.21 26.18
N LEU A 564 3.43 -2.46 25.98
CA LEU A 564 3.91 -3.62 26.75
C LEU A 564 5.27 -4.14 26.28
N ASP A 565 5.63 -3.98 25.01
CA ASP A 565 6.96 -4.34 24.49
C ASP A 565 8.02 -3.32 24.93
N SER A 566 7.66 -2.05 25.07
CA SER A 566 8.55 -1.01 25.62
C SER A 566 8.90 -1.22 27.10
N GLU A 567 8.05 -1.89 27.88
CA GLU A 567 8.35 -2.29 29.28
C GLU A 567 9.35 -3.46 29.37
N ASN A 568 9.52 -4.27 28.31
CA ASN A 568 10.49 -5.38 28.30
C ASN A 568 11.92 -4.96 27.90
N THR A 569 12.14 -3.68 27.59
CA THR A 569 13.43 -3.16 27.09
C THR A 569 14.13 -2.20 28.08
N ASN A 570 13.57 -1.98 29.27
CA ASN A 570 14.18 -1.18 30.35
C ASN A 570 14.78 -2.03 31.47
#